data_AF-A0A6P0TIV4-F1
#
_entry.id   AF-A0A6P0TIV4-F1
#
_cell.length_a   1.000
_cell.length_b   1.000
_cell.length_c   1.000
_cell.angle_alpha   90.00
_cell.angle_beta   90.00
_cell.angle_gamma   90.00
#
_symmetry.space_group_name_H-M   'P 1'
#
loop_
_entity.id
_entity.type
_entity.pdbx_description
1 polymer ?
#
loop_
_entity_poly.entity_id
_entity_poly.type
_entity_poly.pdbx_seq_one_letter_code
_entity_poly.pdbx_strand_id
1 'polypeptide(L)'
;MYIPAYGWFTFDPIPGNELVPPSVEDYETFSVLQQLWQWVAGWLPSPITGLISGLSTLIITIIGRIIGIVSALLVGDWAEVFIGLATLTGVAFGVWLVRSIWKAIAYRFWLSKLHPMEAIYQQMLRSLAQQGFRKSSAQTPSEYAETMRDRQTHTKATIIDNISIAYVRWRYGNHPADVQSLSQQLKDLKKTTLVGATKKR
;
A
#
# COMPACT_ATOMS: atom_id res chain seq x y z
N MET A 1 -29.08 -9.50 48.70
CA MET A 1 -28.69 -8.65 49.85
C MET A 1 -27.82 -7.51 49.33
N TYR A 2 -27.98 -6.29 49.84
CA TYR A 2 -27.15 -5.15 49.46
C TYR A 2 -25.95 -5.02 50.40
N ILE A 3 -24.73 -4.98 49.85
CA ILE A 3 -23.48 -4.80 50.61
C ILE A 3 -22.89 -3.43 50.24
N PRO A 4 -22.67 -2.52 51.21
CA PRO A 4 -22.01 -1.24 50.96
C PRO A 4 -20.62 -1.45 50.35
N ALA A 5 -20.26 -0.63 49.36
CA ALA A 5 -19.07 -0.71 48.50
C ALA A 5 -19.10 -1.73 47.34
N TYR A 6 -20.02 -2.72 47.31
CA TYR A 6 -20.02 -3.76 46.27
C TYR A 6 -21.36 -4.01 45.58
N GLY A 7 -22.46 -3.40 46.04
CA GLY A 7 -23.75 -3.40 45.33
C GLY A 7 -24.68 -4.56 45.73
N TRP A 8 -25.55 -4.97 44.80
CA TRP A 8 -26.59 -5.98 45.02
C TRP A 8 -26.06 -7.39 44.69
N PHE A 9 -26.10 -8.30 45.68
CA PHE A 9 -25.74 -9.71 45.49
C PHE A 9 -26.94 -10.64 45.64
N THR A 10 -27.03 -11.65 44.77
CA THR A 10 -27.95 -12.77 44.88
C THR A 10 -27.40 -13.80 45.87
N PHE A 11 -28.24 -14.27 46.80
CA PHE A 11 -27.86 -15.28 47.79
C PHE A 11 -27.63 -16.64 47.09
N ASP A 12 -26.39 -17.12 47.06
CA ASP A 12 -26.05 -18.48 46.64
C ASP A 12 -26.05 -19.41 47.87
N PRO A 13 -26.97 -20.39 47.95
CA PRO A 13 -27.10 -21.27 49.12
C PRO A 13 -26.04 -22.38 49.20
N ILE A 14 -25.09 -22.47 48.25
CA ILE A 14 -24.05 -23.51 48.24
C ILE A 14 -22.86 -23.07 49.12
N PRO A 15 -22.59 -23.75 50.25
CA PRO A 15 -21.48 -23.39 51.13
C PRO A 15 -20.12 -23.64 50.44
N GLY A 16 -19.28 -22.61 50.35
CA GLY A 16 -17.90 -22.71 49.84
C GLY A 16 -17.59 -21.93 48.57
N ASN A 17 -18.57 -21.28 47.92
CA ASN A 17 -18.31 -20.38 46.80
C ASN A 17 -18.04 -18.95 47.30
N GLU A 18 -16.92 -18.36 46.87
CA GLU A 18 -16.64 -16.95 47.11
C GLU A 18 -17.65 -16.08 46.34
N LEU A 19 -18.35 -15.20 47.07
CA LEU A 19 -19.42 -14.34 46.53
C LEU A 19 -18.87 -13.14 45.73
N VAL A 20 -17.55 -12.96 45.70
CA VAL A 20 -16.90 -11.89 44.94
C VAL A 20 -16.47 -12.50 43.60
N PRO A 21 -16.99 -12.03 42.46
CA PRO A 21 -16.42 -12.46 41.18
C PRO A 21 -14.93 -12.08 41.19
N PRO A 22 -14.02 -12.97 40.77
CA PRO A 22 -12.61 -12.58 40.60
C PRO A 22 -12.57 -11.30 39.77
N SER A 23 -11.91 -10.27 40.29
CA SER A 23 -11.72 -9.03 39.53
C SER A 23 -10.91 -9.34 38.28
N VAL A 24 -11.14 -8.60 37.19
CA VAL A 24 -10.45 -8.81 35.92
C VAL A 24 -8.92 -8.71 36.07
N GLU A 25 -8.43 -8.00 37.10
CA GLU A 25 -7.05 -8.01 37.58
C GLU A 25 -6.44 -9.40 37.85
N ASP A 26 -7.24 -10.41 38.23
CA ASP A 26 -6.74 -11.77 38.52
C ASP A 26 -6.68 -12.67 37.26
N TYR A 27 -7.21 -12.20 36.13
CA TYR A 27 -7.05 -12.88 34.84
C TYR A 27 -5.81 -12.31 34.13
N GLU A 28 -4.68 -12.97 34.34
CA GLU A 28 -3.38 -12.95 33.61
C GLU A 28 -3.51 -13.17 32.07
N THR A 29 -4.58 -12.70 31.44
CA THR A 29 -4.83 -12.80 29.99
C THR A 29 -3.79 -12.05 29.16
N PHE A 30 -3.19 -11.00 29.71
CA PHE A 30 -2.10 -10.27 29.05
C PHE A 30 -0.74 -10.96 29.16
N SER A 31 -0.55 -11.84 30.15
CA SER A 31 0.73 -12.53 30.42
C SER A 31 1.05 -13.57 29.35
N VAL A 32 0.05 -14.35 28.91
CA VAL A 32 0.21 -15.32 27.83
C VAL A 32 0.54 -14.65 26.50
N LEU A 33 -0.08 -13.50 26.20
CA LEU A 33 0.22 -12.72 25.00
C LEU A 33 1.63 -12.13 25.05
N GLN A 34 2.06 -11.64 26.21
CA GLN A 34 3.41 -11.13 26.44
C GLN A 34 4.46 -12.25 26.29
N GLN A 35 4.18 -13.44 26.83
CA GLN A 35 5.08 -14.59 26.76
C GLN A 35 5.18 -15.13 25.33
N LEU A 36 4.06 -15.17 24.60
CA LEU A 36 4.03 -15.47 23.16
C LEU A 36 4.84 -14.43 22.37
N TRP A 37 4.69 -13.14 22.68
CA TRP A 37 5.45 -12.07 22.03
C TRP A 37 6.94 -12.16 22.29
N GLN A 38 7.36 -12.48 23.53
CA GLN A 38 8.76 -12.69 23.87
C GLN A 38 9.36 -13.88 23.13
N TRP A 39 8.60 -14.96 22.98
CA TRP A 39 9.01 -16.12 22.18
C TRP A 39 9.15 -15.77 20.69
N VAL A 40 8.19 -15.04 20.11
CA VAL A 40 8.25 -14.55 18.72
C VAL A 40 9.42 -13.60 18.51
N ALA A 41 9.66 -12.67 19.45
CA ALA A 41 10.77 -11.73 19.40
C ALA A 41 12.13 -12.42 19.48
N GLY A 42 12.23 -13.54 20.20
CA GLY A 42 13.44 -14.36 20.29
C GLY A 42 13.79 -15.12 18.99
N TRP A 43 12.82 -15.31 18.09
CA TRP A 43 13.02 -16.01 16.82
C TRP A 43 13.27 -15.07 15.63
N LEU A 44 13.21 -13.75 15.85
CA LEU A 44 13.30 -12.79 14.75
C LEU A 44 14.76 -12.49 14.38
N PRO A 45 15.19 -12.72 13.13
CA PRO A 45 16.55 -12.45 12.70
C PRO A 45 16.93 -10.96 12.84
N SER A 46 18.19 -10.69 13.20
CA SER A 46 18.70 -9.33 13.50
C SER A 46 18.48 -8.25 12.42
N PRO A 47 18.39 -8.54 11.10
CA PRO A 47 18.07 -7.52 10.10
C PRO A 47 16.63 -7.00 10.23
N ILE A 48 15.69 -7.84 10.68
CA ILE A 48 14.27 -7.50 10.81
C ILE A 48 14.02 -6.76 12.12
N THR A 49 14.71 -7.15 13.20
CA THR A 49 14.65 -6.40 14.47
C THR A 49 15.17 -4.98 14.31
N GLY A 50 16.23 -4.75 13.53
CA GLY A 50 16.76 -3.41 13.22
C GLY A 50 15.76 -2.53 12.45
N LEU A 51 15.02 -3.11 11.49
CA LEU A 51 13.96 -2.40 10.76
C LEU A 51 12.78 -2.04 11.68
N ILE A 52 12.35 -2.97 12.52
CA ILE A 52 11.25 -2.76 13.47
C ILE A 52 11.65 -1.72 14.52
N SER A 53 12.87 -1.81 15.07
CA SER A 53 13.36 -0.82 16.01
C SER A 53 13.42 0.56 15.35
N GLY A 54 13.93 0.65 14.11
CA GLY A 54 13.94 1.91 13.36
C GLY A 54 12.55 2.48 13.06
N LEU A 55 11.57 1.63 12.75
CA LEU A 55 10.18 2.05 12.56
C LEU A 55 9.53 2.50 13.86
N SER A 56 9.74 1.76 14.96
CA SER A 56 9.20 2.09 16.27
C SER A 56 9.77 3.40 16.81
N THR A 57 11.08 3.64 16.67
CA THR A 57 11.71 4.89 17.09
C THR A 57 11.20 6.05 16.24
N LEU A 58 11.02 5.86 14.94
CA LEU A 58 10.43 6.87 14.05
C LEU A 58 8.99 7.20 14.46
N ILE A 59 8.15 6.20 14.76
CA ILE A 59 6.77 6.40 15.22
C ILE A 59 6.73 7.13 16.57
N ILE A 60 7.49 6.65 17.57
CA ILE A 60 7.55 7.26 18.90
C ILE A 60 8.07 8.70 18.80
N THR A 61 9.07 8.96 17.95
CA THR A 61 9.61 10.31 17.73
C THR A 61 8.55 11.22 17.12
N ILE A 62 7.79 10.75 16.11
CA ILE A 62 6.72 11.55 15.50
C ILE A 62 5.63 11.86 16.52
N ILE A 63 5.19 10.86 17.30
CA ILE A 63 4.16 11.03 18.33
C ILE A 63 4.64 12.02 19.39
N GLY A 64 5.84 11.81 19.94
CA GLY A 64 6.43 12.71 20.94
C GLY A 64 6.58 14.14 20.42
N ARG A 65 6.91 14.29 19.13
CA ARG A 65 7.03 15.61 18.49
C ARG A 65 5.67 16.27 18.27
N ILE A 66 4.63 15.53 17.93
CA ILE A 66 3.26 16.07 17.84
C ILE A 66 2.77 16.55 19.21
N ILE A 67 2.99 15.73 20.25
CA ILE A 67 2.65 16.10 21.63
C ILE A 67 3.42 17.36 22.03
N GLY A 68 4.74 17.41 21.74
CA GLY A 68 5.57 18.59 21.98
C GLY A 68 5.05 19.84 21.27
N ILE A 69 4.64 19.75 20.00
CA ILE A 69 4.07 20.87 19.25
C ILE A 69 2.76 21.36 19.88
N VAL A 70 1.87 20.44 20.27
CA VAL A 70 0.60 20.80 20.91
C VAL A 70 0.85 21.48 22.26
N SER A 71 1.76 20.93 23.07
CA SER A 71 2.16 21.53 24.35
C SER A 71 2.82 22.89 24.16
N ALA A 72 3.66 23.05 23.13
CA ALA A 72 4.35 24.31 22.85
C ALA A 72 3.45 25.38 22.22
N LEU A 73 2.37 25.01 21.54
CA LEU A 73 1.34 25.97 21.10
C LEU A 73 0.50 26.51 22.27
N LEU A 74 0.41 25.75 23.37
CA LEU A 74 -0.35 26.12 24.56
C LEU A 74 0.45 27.00 25.53
N VAL A 75 1.79 26.90 25.54
CA VAL A 75 2.67 27.52 26.57
C VAL A 75 3.95 28.16 25.99
N GLY A 76 4.31 27.91 24.73
CA GLY A 76 5.66 28.12 24.19
C GLY A 76 5.90 29.43 23.45
N ASP A 77 7.17 29.80 23.41
CA ASP A 77 7.73 30.98 22.74
C ASP A 77 7.69 30.86 21.20
N TRP A 78 7.87 31.96 20.45
CA TRP A 78 7.77 31.97 18.97
C TRP A 78 8.70 30.98 18.28
N ALA A 79 9.83 30.61 18.90
CA ALA A 79 10.75 29.61 18.39
C ALA A 79 10.11 28.21 18.24
N GLU A 80 9.22 27.82 19.15
CA GLU A 80 8.54 26.52 19.12
C GLU A 80 7.52 26.44 17.98
N VAL A 81 6.89 27.57 17.63
CA VAL A 81 5.98 27.65 16.49
C VAL A 81 6.69 27.31 15.18
N PHE A 82 7.91 27.83 14.98
CA PHE A 82 8.71 27.53 13.78
C PHE A 82 9.17 26.07 13.73
N ILE A 83 9.60 25.51 14.87
CA ILE A 83 9.97 24.10 14.96
C ILE A 83 8.76 23.22 14.65
N GLY A 84 7.58 23.54 15.19
CA GLY A 84 6.36 22.82 14.93
C GLY A 84 5.95 22.87 13.47
N LEU A 85 6.00 24.04 12.84
CA LEU A 85 5.69 24.21 11.42
C LEU A 85 6.66 23.45 10.51
N ALA A 86 7.96 23.53 10.79
CA ALA A 86 8.98 22.77 10.05
C ALA A 86 8.74 21.25 10.17
N THR A 87 8.37 20.78 11.35
CA THR A 87 8.03 19.39 11.59
C THR A 87 6.83 18.95 10.77
N LEU A 88 5.74 19.71 10.86
CA LEU A 88 4.48 19.38 10.21
C LEU A 88 4.66 19.32 8.69
N THR A 89 5.44 20.25 8.14
CA THR A 89 5.83 20.25 6.73
C THR A 89 6.64 19.00 6.37
N GLY A 90 7.62 18.63 7.20
CA GLY A 90 8.42 17.41 7.01
C GLY A 90 7.56 16.13 7.03
N VAL A 91 6.61 16.03 7.96
CA VAL A 91 5.68 14.89 8.05
C VAL A 91 4.75 14.86 6.84
N ALA A 92 4.16 16.00 6.46
CA ALA A 92 3.30 16.10 5.28
C ALA A 92 4.04 15.68 4.00
N PHE A 93 5.28 16.14 3.85
CA PHE A 93 6.15 15.75 2.74
C PHE A 93 6.49 14.25 2.79
N GLY A 94 6.81 13.70 3.96
CA GLY A 94 7.07 12.27 4.16
C GLY A 94 5.87 11.40 3.79
N VAL A 95 4.67 11.74 4.27
CA VAL A 95 3.42 11.03 3.94
C VAL A 95 3.15 11.06 2.44
N TRP A 96 3.32 12.22 1.80
CA TRP A 96 3.19 12.35 0.36
C TRP A 96 4.18 11.46 -0.40
N LEU A 97 5.44 11.43 0.05
CA LEU A 97 6.50 10.66 -0.56
C LEU A 97 6.26 9.15 -0.41
N VAL A 98 5.90 8.68 0.79
CA VAL A 98 5.52 7.29 1.04
C VAL A 98 4.35 6.88 0.16
N ARG A 99 3.28 7.68 0.10
CA ARG A 99 2.11 7.40 -0.76
C ARG A 99 2.50 7.34 -2.25
N SER A 100 3.44 8.17 -2.69
CA SER A 100 3.91 8.16 -4.09
C SER A 100 4.66 6.87 -4.43
N ILE A 101 5.56 6.44 -3.54
CA ILE A 101 6.37 5.22 -3.70
C ILE A 101 5.46 3.99 -3.61
N TRP A 102 4.54 3.99 -2.65
CA TRP A 102 3.66 2.85 -2.42
C TRP A 102 2.80 2.51 -3.63
N LYS A 103 2.30 3.52 -4.37
CA LYS A 103 1.58 3.30 -5.63
C LYS A 103 2.44 2.60 -6.70
N ALA A 104 3.72 2.95 -6.78
CA ALA A 104 4.64 2.34 -7.74
C ALA A 104 4.97 0.89 -7.33
N ILE A 105 5.23 0.67 -6.04
CA ILE A 105 5.53 -0.64 -5.47
C ILE A 105 4.33 -1.59 -5.60
N ALA A 106 3.14 -1.14 -5.18
CA ALA A 106 1.92 -1.92 -5.26
C ALA A 106 1.63 -2.38 -6.70
N TYR A 107 1.84 -1.49 -7.69
CA TYR A 107 1.70 -1.89 -9.08
C TYR A 107 2.73 -2.93 -9.52
N ARG A 108 4.00 -2.80 -9.11
CA ARG A 108 5.04 -3.78 -9.46
C ARG A 108 4.73 -5.16 -8.88
N PHE A 109 4.30 -5.21 -7.62
CA PHE A 109 3.88 -6.46 -6.97
C PHE A 109 2.61 -7.05 -7.59
N TRP A 110 1.64 -6.22 -7.97
CA TRP A 110 0.46 -6.69 -8.67
C TRP A 110 0.86 -7.29 -10.02
N LEU A 111 1.71 -6.60 -10.78
CA LEU A 111 2.16 -7.02 -12.10
C LEU A 111 2.97 -8.32 -12.09
N SER A 112 3.76 -8.57 -11.03
CA SER A 112 4.53 -9.82 -10.90
C SER A 112 3.66 -11.04 -10.60
N LYS A 113 2.44 -10.83 -10.10
CA LYS A 113 1.46 -11.92 -9.90
C LYS A 113 0.71 -12.29 -11.19
N LEU A 114 0.71 -11.41 -12.18
CA LEU A 114 0.03 -11.64 -13.45
C LEU A 114 0.84 -12.57 -14.35
N HIS A 115 0.13 -13.29 -15.24
CA HIS A 115 0.80 -14.04 -16.30
C HIS A 115 1.63 -13.09 -17.18
N PRO A 116 2.83 -13.48 -17.66
CA PRO A 116 3.73 -12.58 -18.40
C PRO A 116 3.07 -11.87 -19.59
N MET A 117 2.15 -12.54 -20.29
CA MET A 117 1.39 -11.96 -21.39
C MET A 117 0.41 -10.87 -20.93
N GLU A 118 -0.33 -11.12 -19.84
CA GLU A 118 -1.25 -10.13 -19.27
C GLU A 118 -0.50 -8.92 -18.72
N ALA A 119 0.67 -9.17 -18.10
CA ALA A 119 1.53 -8.10 -17.62
C ALA A 119 1.97 -7.15 -18.76
N ILE A 120 2.31 -7.68 -19.94
CA ILE A 120 2.65 -6.84 -21.12
C ILE A 120 1.45 -5.97 -21.53
N TYR A 121 0.26 -6.54 -21.62
CA TYR A 121 -0.96 -5.80 -21.96
C TYR A 121 -1.26 -4.69 -20.94
N GLN A 122 -1.19 -4.99 -19.64
CA GLN A 122 -1.43 -4.01 -18.58
C GLN A 122 -0.37 -2.89 -18.56
N GLN A 123 0.88 -3.21 -18.87
CA GLN A 123 1.93 -2.21 -19.03
C GLN A 123 1.69 -1.29 -20.24
N MET A 124 1.20 -1.84 -21.36
CA MET A 124 0.82 -1.06 -22.53
C MET A 124 -0.31 -0.09 -22.18
N LEU A 125 -1.39 -0.59 -21.58
CA LEU A 125 -2.52 0.25 -21.15
C LEU A 125 -2.08 1.35 -20.19
N ARG A 126 -1.20 1.06 -19.23
CA ARG A 126 -0.66 2.07 -18.32
C ARG A 126 0.15 3.13 -19.06
N SER A 127 1.00 2.72 -20.00
CA SER A 127 1.83 3.65 -20.80
C SER A 127 0.97 4.56 -21.67
N LEU A 128 -0.13 4.05 -22.23
CA LEU A 128 -1.08 4.83 -23.02
C LEU A 128 -1.95 5.74 -22.14
N ALA A 129 -2.37 5.26 -20.96
CA ALA A 129 -3.11 6.08 -20.00
C ALA A 129 -2.29 7.28 -19.51
N GLN A 130 -0.97 7.13 -19.33
CA GLN A 130 -0.07 8.25 -19.01
C GLN A 130 0.03 9.29 -20.13
N GLN A 131 -0.24 8.90 -21.37
CA GLN A 131 -0.30 9.80 -22.53
C GLN A 131 -1.69 10.43 -22.74
N GLY A 132 -2.65 10.13 -21.86
CA GLY A 132 -4.04 10.59 -21.97
C GLY A 132 -4.98 9.62 -22.69
N PHE A 133 -4.48 8.49 -23.19
CA PHE A 133 -5.27 7.48 -23.91
C PHE A 133 -5.71 6.35 -22.99
N ARG A 134 -6.58 6.67 -22.01
CA ARG A 134 -7.11 5.67 -21.08
C ARG A 134 -8.17 4.80 -21.76
N LYS A 135 -8.05 3.48 -21.60
CA LYS A 135 -9.06 2.51 -22.03
C LYS A 135 -10.32 2.60 -21.15
N SER A 136 -11.51 2.56 -21.77
CA SER A 136 -12.79 2.44 -21.05
C SER A 136 -13.03 1.03 -20.53
N SER A 137 -13.73 0.87 -19.40
CA SER A 137 -14.04 -0.44 -18.82
C SER A 137 -14.94 -1.31 -19.72
N ALA A 138 -15.81 -0.67 -20.50
CA ALA A 138 -16.70 -1.36 -21.44
C ALA A 138 -16.04 -1.73 -22.77
N GLN A 139 -14.86 -1.17 -23.06
CA GLN A 139 -14.21 -1.33 -24.36
C GLN A 139 -13.44 -2.66 -24.45
N THR A 140 -13.60 -3.39 -25.54
CA THR A 140 -12.85 -4.63 -25.76
C THR A 140 -11.37 -4.33 -26.14
N PRO A 141 -10.44 -5.28 -25.95
CA PRO A 141 -9.05 -5.07 -26.35
C PRO A 141 -8.87 -4.76 -27.85
N SER A 142 -9.66 -5.39 -28.72
CA SER A 142 -9.66 -5.15 -30.16
C SER A 142 -10.22 -3.78 -30.53
N GLU A 143 -11.35 -3.37 -29.95
CA GLU A 143 -11.91 -2.02 -30.14
C GLU A 143 -10.95 -0.93 -29.67
N TYR A 144 -10.23 -1.18 -28.57
CA TYR A 144 -9.21 -0.25 -28.09
C TYR A 144 -8.08 -0.10 -29.09
N ALA A 145 -7.58 -1.21 -29.66
CA ALA A 145 -6.54 -1.17 -30.68
C ALA A 145 -6.99 -0.41 -31.93
N GLU A 146 -8.23 -0.64 -32.38
CA GLU A 146 -8.83 0.09 -33.50
C GLU A 146 -8.90 1.60 -33.23
N THR A 147 -9.39 2.00 -32.06
CA THR A 147 -9.43 3.42 -31.66
C THR A 147 -8.03 4.05 -31.60
N MET A 148 -6.99 3.26 -31.29
CA MET A 148 -5.62 3.73 -31.25
C MET A 148 -4.99 3.88 -32.65
N ARG A 149 -5.52 3.21 -33.69
CA ARG A 149 -5.04 3.37 -35.07
C ARG A 149 -5.23 4.79 -35.58
N ASP A 150 -6.35 5.43 -35.23
CA ASP A 150 -6.65 6.80 -35.66
C ASP A 150 -5.89 7.86 -34.86
N ARG A 151 -5.47 7.52 -33.64
CA ARG A 151 -4.89 8.48 -32.69
C ARG A 151 -3.37 8.42 -32.58
N GLN A 152 -2.73 7.41 -33.17
CA GLN A 152 -1.30 7.16 -33.06
C GLN A 152 -0.65 7.03 -34.45
N THR A 153 0.66 7.22 -34.51
CA THR A 153 1.43 6.93 -35.73
C THR A 153 1.30 5.45 -36.11
N HIS A 154 1.29 5.14 -37.40
CA HIS A 154 1.16 3.78 -37.95
C HIS A 154 2.05 2.74 -37.23
N THR A 155 3.31 3.07 -36.96
CA THR A 155 4.25 2.19 -36.23
C THR A 155 3.77 1.87 -34.80
N LYS A 156 3.28 2.87 -34.07
CA LYS A 156 2.78 2.69 -32.69
C LYS A 156 1.47 1.91 -32.67
N ALA A 157 0.56 2.24 -33.60
CA ALA A 157 -0.71 1.55 -33.75
C ALA A 157 -0.52 0.05 -34.03
N THR A 158 0.46 -0.30 -34.88
CA THR A 158 0.80 -1.70 -35.19
C THR A 158 1.25 -2.47 -33.94
N ILE A 159 2.10 -1.86 -33.11
CA ILE A 159 2.55 -2.49 -31.85
C ILE A 159 1.37 -2.70 -30.89
N ILE A 160 0.48 -1.71 -30.77
CA ILE A 160 -0.71 -1.79 -29.91
C ILE A 160 -1.64 -2.91 -30.38
N ASP A 161 -1.84 -3.03 -31.69
CA ASP A 161 -2.67 -4.05 -32.30
C ASP A 161 -2.07 -5.45 -32.10
N ASN A 162 -0.77 -5.64 -32.37
CA ASN A 162 -0.07 -6.90 -32.14
C ASN A 162 -0.20 -7.39 -30.70
N ILE A 163 0.01 -6.50 -29.72
CA ILE A 163 -0.13 -6.84 -28.30
C ILE A 163 -1.59 -7.17 -27.95
N SER A 164 -2.55 -6.42 -28.49
CA SER A 164 -3.98 -6.63 -28.23
C SER A 164 -4.50 -7.94 -28.81
N ILE A 165 -4.12 -8.27 -30.05
CA ILE A 165 -4.44 -9.53 -30.72
C ILE A 165 -3.79 -10.71 -29.98
N ALA A 166 -2.51 -10.60 -29.64
CA ALA A 166 -1.82 -11.64 -28.87
C ALA A 166 -2.47 -11.89 -27.50
N TYR A 167 -2.96 -10.83 -26.85
CA TYR A 167 -3.64 -10.95 -25.56
C TYR A 167 -4.97 -11.70 -25.70
N VAL A 168 -5.77 -11.37 -26.70
CA VAL A 168 -7.04 -12.07 -26.99
C VAL A 168 -6.79 -13.54 -27.34
N ARG A 169 -5.80 -13.82 -28.19
CA ARG A 169 -5.42 -15.19 -28.58
C ARG A 169 -4.93 -16.04 -27.40
N TRP A 170 -4.17 -15.45 -26.49
CA TRP A 170 -3.76 -16.12 -25.26
C TRP A 170 -4.95 -16.33 -24.31
N ARG A 171 -5.75 -15.29 -24.06
CA ARG A 171 -6.81 -15.30 -23.04
C ARG A 171 -8.03 -16.18 -23.40
N TYR A 172 -8.36 -16.25 -24.69
CA TYR A 172 -9.54 -16.96 -25.19
C TYR A 172 -9.21 -18.07 -26.19
N GLY A 173 -8.07 -17.98 -26.88
CA GLY A 173 -7.65 -18.96 -27.88
C GLY A 173 -6.72 -20.05 -27.35
N ASN A 174 -6.24 -19.96 -26.10
CA ASN A 174 -5.26 -20.89 -25.51
C ASN A 174 -3.96 -21.05 -26.34
N HIS A 175 -3.59 -20.03 -27.12
CA HIS A 175 -2.35 -20.04 -27.89
C HIS A 175 -1.20 -19.43 -27.07
N PRO A 176 -0.01 -20.06 -27.01
CA PRO A 176 1.14 -19.48 -26.35
C PRO A 176 1.58 -18.21 -27.10
N ALA A 177 1.68 -17.10 -26.38
CA ALA A 177 2.16 -15.83 -26.93
C ALA A 177 3.70 -15.75 -26.82
N ASP A 178 4.37 -15.21 -27.83
CA ASP A 178 5.78 -14.87 -27.76
C ASP A 178 5.99 -13.62 -26.90
N VAL A 179 6.08 -13.85 -25.59
CA VAL A 179 6.25 -12.83 -24.55
C VAL A 179 7.53 -12.01 -24.77
N GLN A 180 8.59 -12.62 -25.32
CA GLN A 180 9.88 -11.95 -25.48
C GLN A 180 9.83 -10.91 -26.61
N SER A 181 9.31 -11.28 -27.78
CA SER A 181 9.11 -10.36 -28.90
C SER A 181 8.15 -9.21 -28.54
N LEU A 182 7.03 -9.54 -27.89
CA LEU A 182 6.03 -8.54 -27.48
C LEU A 182 6.59 -7.58 -26.42
N SER A 183 7.40 -8.07 -25.47
CA SER A 183 8.07 -7.20 -24.51
C SER A 183 9.04 -6.24 -25.18
N GLN A 184 9.72 -6.66 -26.26
CA GLN A 184 10.63 -5.81 -27.00
C GLN A 184 9.88 -4.70 -27.75
N GLN A 185 8.80 -5.06 -28.46
CA GLN A 185 7.93 -4.10 -29.14
C GLN A 185 7.36 -3.05 -28.16
N LEU A 186 6.96 -3.47 -26.95
CA LEU A 186 6.50 -2.56 -25.92
C LEU A 186 7.60 -1.61 -25.42
N LYS A 187 8.85 -2.08 -25.29
CA LYS A 187 9.99 -1.22 -24.94
C LYS A 187 10.21 -0.15 -26.00
N ASP A 188 10.10 -0.53 -27.27
CA ASP A 188 10.28 0.39 -28.39
C ASP A 188 9.15 1.44 -28.43
N LEU A 189 7.89 1.03 -28.21
CA LEU A 189 6.76 1.94 -28.04
C LEU A 189 7.03 2.99 -26.93
N LYS A 190 7.51 2.54 -25.76
CA LYS A 190 7.84 3.43 -24.63
C LYS A 190 8.98 4.40 -24.96
N LYS A 191 10.04 3.94 -25.63
CA LYS A 191 11.16 4.80 -26.06
C LYS A 191 10.70 5.90 -27.00
N THR A 192 9.89 5.57 -28.01
CA THR A 192 9.37 6.56 -28.96
C THR A 192 8.46 7.59 -28.28
N THR A 193 7.69 7.18 -27.26
CA THR A 193 6.89 8.11 -26.47
C THR A 193 7.73 9.06 -25.61
N LEU A 194 8.83 8.57 -25.02
CA LEU A 194 9.73 9.40 -24.21
C LEU A 194 10.38 10.52 -25.04
N VAL A 195 10.82 10.20 -26.27
CA VAL A 195 11.40 11.18 -27.22
C VAL A 195 10.37 12.23 -27.65
N GLY A 196 9.12 11.83 -27.88
CA GLY A 196 8.03 12.76 -28.21
C GLY A 196 7.66 13.71 -27.07
N ALA A 197 7.80 13.27 -25.81
CA ALA A 197 7.54 14.10 -24.63
C ALA A 197 8.66 15.12 -24.35
N THR A 198 9.91 14.80 -24.71
CA THR A 198 11.05 15.74 -24.53
C THR A 198 11.03 16.87 -25.56
N LYS A 199 10.51 16.63 -26.77
CA LYS A 199 10.42 17.63 -27.84
C LYS A 199 9.32 18.69 -27.62
N LYS A 200 8.44 18.48 -26.62
CA LYS A 200 7.29 19.35 -26.31
C LYS A 200 7.54 20.29 -25.11
N ARG A 201 8.77 20.34 -24.59
CA ARG A 201 9.20 21.27 -23.55
C ARG A 201 10.11 22.34 -24.13
#